data_AF-A0A381AZ58-F1
#
_entry.id   AF-A0A381AZ58-F1
#
_cell.length_a   1.000
_cell.length_b   1.000
_cell.length_c   1.000
_cell.angle_alpha   90.00
_cell.angle_beta   90.00
_cell.angle_gamma   90.00
#
_symmetry.space_group_name_H-M   'P 1'
#
loop_
_entity.id
_entity.type
_entity.pdbx_description
1 polymer ?
#
loop_
_entity_poly.entity_id
_entity_poly.type
_entity_poly.pdbx_seq_one_letter_code
_entity_poly.pdbx_strand_id
1 'polypeptide(L)'
;MIRRRHYLVTPLLIALAGCAAPVAPVVDNGPPIPEALYSPEQVKPGRLEYAPDKSTFAPVLTERFPYPTQPEANAAYRRLLAAAPADRAYPASIWLFGCKPGALDEQTARVTRYRGPVVHCATDFLDGSGRRSRRETANFYYYGAVWNMQPVYPPHTAVPWRNRERSPKDFWWWVPGRPRYE
;
A
#
# COMPACT_ATOMS: atom_id res chain seq x y z
N MET A 1 -51.24 47.83 -33.99
CA MET A 1 -50.18 47.92 -32.95
C MET A 1 -50.62 47.13 -31.73
N ILE A 2 -50.19 45.86 -31.58
CA ILE A 2 -50.29 45.09 -30.33
C ILE A 2 -49.00 44.28 -30.18
N ARG A 3 -48.33 44.44 -29.04
CA ARG A 3 -47.01 43.90 -28.66
C ARG A 3 -46.98 42.36 -28.69
N ARG A 4 -46.08 41.78 -29.49
CA ARG A 4 -45.50 40.44 -29.23
C ARG A 4 -44.12 40.62 -28.61
N ARG A 5 -44.00 40.44 -27.30
CA ARG A 5 -42.73 40.64 -26.57
C ARG A 5 -42.45 39.56 -25.54
N HIS A 6 -42.81 38.29 -25.76
CA HIS A 6 -42.71 37.23 -24.74
C HIS A 6 -42.09 35.92 -25.26
N TYR A 7 -40.93 35.97 -25.94
CA TYR A 7 -40.23 34.74 -26.35
C TYR A 7 -38.70 34.82 -26.22
N LEU A 8 -38.18 35.56 -25.23
CA LEU A 8 -36.73 35.62 -24.97
C LEU A 8 -36.42 35.71 -23.47
N VAL A 9 -37.05 34.89 -22.64
CA VAL A 9 -36.70 34.81 -21.20
C VAL A 9 -36.40 33.37 -20.75
N THR A 10 -36.79 32.37 -21.53
CA THR A 10 -36.62 30.96 -21.17
C THR A 10 -35.20 30.38 -21.30
N PRO A 11 -34.29 30.79 -22.22
CA PRO A 11 -32.97 30.15 -22.30
C PRO A 11 -31.97 30.65 -21.24
N LEU A 12 -32.28 31.75 -20.53
CA LEU A 12 -31.34 32.34 -19.56
C LEU A 12 -31.35 31.61 -18.20
N LEU A 13 -32.45 30.95 -17.84
CA LEU A 13 -32.58 30.27 -16.54
C LEU A 13 -31.91 28.88 -16.50
N ILE A 14 -31.71 28.24 -17.65
CA ILE A 14 -31.03 26.92 -17.73
C ILE A 14 -29.50 27.07 -17.66
N ALA A 15 -28.96 28.25 -18.01
CA ALA A 15 -27.52 28.52 -17.96
C ALA A 15 -26.98 28.80 -16.54
N LEU A 16 -27.85 28.97 -15.53
CA LEU A 16 -27.47 29.40 -14.18
C LEU A 16 -27.50 28.29 -13.11
N ALA A 17 -27.85 27.04 -13.46
CA ALA A 17 -27.99 25.94 -12.50
C ALA A 17 -26.77 24.98 -12.46
N GLY A 18 -25.57 25.45 -12.79
CA GLY A 18 -24.38 24.61 -12.99
C GLY A 18 -23.13 25.06 -12.25
N CYS A 19 -23.23 25.59 -11.03
CA CYS A 19 -22.06 25.85 -10.18
C CYS A 19 -22.32 25.37 -8.74
N ALA A 20 -22.48 24.05 -8.56
CA ALA A 20 -22.12 23.45 -7.29
C ALA A 20 -20.59 23.37 -7.26
N ALA A 21 -19.95 24.39 -6.68
CA ALA A 21 -18.52 24.34 -6.40
C ALA A 21 -18.24 23.09 -5.55
N PRO A 22 -17.22 22.27 -5.86
CA PRO A 22 -16.82 21.20 -4.97
C PRO A 22 -16.51 21.82 -3.60
N VAL A 23 -17.18 21.34 -2.55
CA VAL A 23 -16.84 21.67 -1.17
C VAL A 23 -15.37 21.33 -1.00
N ALA A 24 -14.53 22.35 -0.83
CA ALA A 24 -13.12 22.15 -0.56
C ALA A 24 -13.01 21.22 0.66
N PRO A 25 -12.17 20.17 0.61
CA PRO A 25 -11.89 19.40 1.80
C PRO A 25 -11.42 20.38 2.87
N VAL A 26 -11.92 20.23 4.11
CA VAL A 26 -11.41 20.98 5.25
C VAL A 26 -9.91 20.68 5.31
N VAL A 27 -9.11 21.64 4.85
CA VAL A 27 -7.66 21.62 4.99
C VAL A 27 -7.41 21.99 6.44
N ASP A 28 -6.98 21.01 7.21
CA ASP A 28 -6.34 21.24 8.50
C ASP A 28 -5.11 22.14 8.26
N ASN A 29 -5.27 23.44 8.51
CA ASN A 29 -4.29 24.49 8.18
C ASN A 29 -3.22 24.64 9.29
N GLY A 30 -2.72 23.53 9.82
CA GLY A 30 -1.46 23.51 10.55
C GLY A 30 -0.31 23.32 9.56
N PRO A 31 0.88 23.90 9.77
CA PRO A 31 2.08 23.34 9.16
C PRO A 31 2.12 21.85 9.56
N PRO A 32 2.28 20.90 8.62
CA PRO A 32 2.36 19.50 8.99
C PRO A 32 3.48 19.37 10.00
N ILE A 33 3.14 18.94 11.22
CA ILE A 33 4.15 18.64 12.22
C ILE A 33 5.07 17.61 11.55
N PRO A 34 6.40 17.84 11.47
CA PRO A 34 7.30 16.85 10.93
C PRO A 34 7.15 15.57 11.76
N GLU A 35 6.45 14.60 11.20
CA GLU A 35 6.15 13.35 11.90
C GLU A 35 7.46 12.57 12.00
N ALA A 36 7.92 12.32 13.23
CA ALA A 36 9.19 11.64 13.43
C ALA A 36 9.13 10.25 12.80
N LEU A 37 10.12 9.92 11.97
CA LEU A 37 10.12 8.63 11.30
C LEU A 37 10.36 7.51 12.31
N TYR A 38 9.34 6.68 12.52
CA TYR A 38 9.44 5.62 13.51
C TYR A 38 10.30 4.47 13.00
N SER A 39 11.15 3.97 13.90
CA SER A 39 11.96 2.77 13.70
C SER A 39 11.72 1.83 14.87
N PRO A 40 11.69 0.51 14.64
CA PRO A 40 11.61 -0.44 15.73
C PRO A 40 12.85 -0.28 16.62
N GLU A 41 12.65 -0.40 17.94
CA GLU A 41 13.76 -0.38 18.88
C GLU A 41 14.69 -1.58 18.66
N GLN A 42 14.09 -2.74 18.44
CA GLN A 42 14.78 -4.00 18.16
C GLN A 42 14.06 -4.77 17.06
N VAL A 43 14.80 -5.58 16.28
CA VAL A 43 14.19 -6.53 15.35
C VAL A 43 14.46 -7.94 15.85
N LYS A 44 13.40 -8.62 16.27
CA LYS A 44 13.42 -10.02 16.75
C LYS A 44 12.41 -10.84 15.94
N PRO A 45 12.85 -11.91 15.26
CA PRO A 45 11.94 -12.78 14.52
C PRO A 45 10.79 -13.29 15.40
N GLY A 46 9.56 -13.19 14.89
CA GLY A 46 8.35 -13.67 15.58
C GLY A 46 7.81 -12.76 16.68
N ARG A 47 8.39 -11.57 16.89
CA ARG A 47 7.90 -10.59 17.86
C ARG A 47 7.39 -9.34 17.15
N LEU A 48 6.16 -8.94 17.49
CA LEU A 48 5.59 -7.67 17.05
C LEU A 48 6.19 -6.53 17.88
N GLU A 49 6.66 -5.50 17.18
CA GLU A 49 7.22 -4.28 17.77
C GLU A 49 6.25 -3.11 17.55
N TYR A 50 6.32 -2.13 18.44
CA TYR A 50 5.42 -0.98 18.46
C TYR A 50 6.24 0.31 18.43
N ALA A 51 5.69 1.35 17.83
CA ALA A 51 6.25 2.69 17.88
C ALA A 51 6.01 3.35 19.26
N PRO A 52 6.69 4.46 19.60
CA PRO A 52 6.54 5.14 20.88
C PRO A 52 5.10 5.58 21.22
N ASP A 53 4.31 5.86 20.18
CA ASP A 53 2.89 6.21 20.26
C ASP A 53 1.96 4.97 20.41
N LYS A 54 2.54 3.77 20.56
CA LYS A 54 1.87 2.46 20.61
C LYS A 54 1.23 2.01 19.29
N SER A 55 1.49 2.69 18.19
CA SER A 55 1.09 2.19 16.87
C SER A 55 1.92 0.97 16.48
N THR A 56 1.34 0.09 15.65
CA THR A 56 1.93 -1.23 15.35
C THR A 56 2.78 -1.19 14.08
N PHE A 57 3.96 -1.82 14.11
CA PHE A 57 4.69 -2.13 12.88
C PHE A 57 4.18 -3.42 12.23
N ALA A 58 4.77 -3.81 11.10
CA ALA A 58 4.57 -5.15 10.55
C ALA A 58 5.12 -6.21 11.53
N PRO A 59 4.44 -7.37 11.68
CA PRO A 59 4.90 -8.45 12.56
C PRO A 59 6.27 -9.04 12.20
N VAL A 60 6.67 -8.96 10.92
CA VAL A 60 7.95 -9.49 10.44
C VAL A 60 8.81 -8.36 9.89
N LEU A 61 9.86 -7.99 10.62
CA LEU A 61 10.85 -7.01 10.19
C LEU A 61 12.21 -7.71 9.99
N THR A 62 13.00 -7.21 9.06
CA THR A 62 14.31 -7.82 8.72
C THR A 62 15.49 -7.12 9.36
N GLU A 63 15.37 -5.81 9.62
CA GLU A 63 16.44 -5.01 10.24
C GLU A 63 15.90 -3.72 10.86
N ARG A 64 16.70 -3.10 11.73
CA ARG A 64 16.37 -1.81 12.33
C ARG A 64 16.49 -0.71 11.29
N PHE A 65 15.34 -0.24 10.82
CA PHE A 65 15.21 0.76 9.77
C PHE A 65 13.91 1.52 9.99
N PRO A 66 13.74 2.71 9.43
CA PRO A 66 12.46 3.38 9.53
C PRO A 66 11.39 2.69 8.66
N TYR A 67 10.26 2.33 9.26
CA TYR A 67 9.15 1.67 8.58
C TYR A 67 7.86 2.44 8.82
N PRO A 68 6.88 2.36 7.90
CA PRO A 68 5.55 2.83 8.19
C PRO A 68 4.92 1.98 9.30
N THR A 69 4.25 2.64 10.22
CA THR A 69 3.32 1.98 11.14
C THR A 69 2.04 1.60 10.39
N GLN A 70 1.21 0.74 10.98
CA GLN A 70 -0.03 0.28 10.35
C GLN A 70 -1.02 1.44 10.04
N PRO A 71 -1.18 2.47 10.91
CA PRO A 71 -1.93 3.67 10.57
C PRO A 71 -1.31 4.48 9.43
N GLU A 72 0.02 4.68 9.43
CA GLU A 72 0.74 5.41 8.38
C GLU A 72 0.61 4.72 7.01
N ALA A 73 0.72 3.39 6.99
CA ALA A 73 0.54 2.59 5.78
C ALA A 73 -0.89 2.73 5.22
N ASN A 74 -1.91 2.69 6.09
CA ASN A 74 -3.29 2.94 5.68
C ASN A 74 -3.50 4.37 5.18
N ALA A 75 -2.84 5.36 5.79
CA ALA A 75 -2.88 6.74 5.31
C ALA A 75 -2.24 6.87 3.92
N ALA A 76 -1.08 6.23 3.70
CA ALA A 76 -0.41 6.16 2.40
C ALA A 76 -1.30 5.50 1.34
N TYR A 77 -1.99 4.41 1.69
CA TYR A 77 -2.93 3.75 0.80
C TYR A 77 -4.13 4.64 0.45
N ARG A 78 -4.70 5.36 1.43
CA ARG A 78 -5.78 6.33 1.15
C ARG A 78 -5.35 7.45 0.21
N ARG A 79 -4.11 7.94 0.33
CA ARG A 79 -3.56 8.93 -0.61
C ARG A 79 -3.43 8.37 -2.03
N LEU A 80 -2.97 7.12 -2.15
CA LEU A 80 -2.94 6.42 -3.44
C LEU A 80 -4.34 6.31 -4.06
N LEU A 81 -5.35 5.95 -3.26
CA LEU A 81 -6.74 5.86 -3.73
C LEU A 81 -7.32 7.22 -4.13
N ALA A 82 -6.97 8.30 -3.44
CA ALA A 82 -7.42 9.64 -3.79
C ALA A 82 -6.95 10.09 -5.20
N ALA A 83 -5.85 9.52 -5.70
CA ALA A 83 -5.36 9.72 -7.06
C ALA A 83 -5.83 8.65 -8.06
N ALA A 84 -6.58 7.64 -7.60
CA ALA A 84 -6.99 6.51 -8.43
C ALA A 84 -8.30 6.80 -9.19
N PRO A 85 -8.53 6.17 -10.36
CA PRO A 85 -9.78 6.28 -11.11
C PRO A 85 -11.02 5.88 -10.29
N ALA A 86 -12.09 6.67 -10.34
CA ALA A 86 -13.29 6.45 -9.52
C ALA A 86 -14.21 5.30 -10.01
N ASP A 87 -13.91 4.69 -11.16
CA ASP A 87 -14.73 3.66 -11.81
C ASP A 87 -14.48 2.24 -11.26
N ARG A 88 -13.57 2.08 -10.31
CA ARG A 88 -13.17 0.77 -9.77
C ARG A 88 -13.47 0.64 -8.28
N ALA A 89 -13.85 -0.57 -7.89
CA ALA A 89 -13.93 -0.94 -6.48
C ALA A 89 -12.52 -1.21 -5.94
N TYR A 90 -12.11 -0.44 -4.93
CA TYR A 90 -10.84 -0.63 -4.23
C TYR A 90 -11.06 -1.28 -2.87
N PRO A 91 -10.11 -2.10 -2.39
CA PRO A 91 -10.07 -2.53 -1.00
C PRO A 91 -10.15 -1.33 -0.04
N ALA A 92 -10.80 -1.52 1.09
CA ALA A 92 -11.06 -0.45 2.06
C ALA A 92 -9.80 -0.09 2.87
N SER A 93 -8.96 -1.08 3.16
CA SER A 93 -7.75 -0.90 3.96
C SER A 93 -6.69 -1.93 3.62
N ILE A 94 -5.50 -1.76 4.19
CA ILE A 94 -4.40 -2.71 4.08
C ILE A 94 -3.90 -3.14 5.46
N TRP A 95 -3.29 -4.33 5.50
CA TRP A 95 -2.59 -4.85 6.67
C TRP A 95 -1.16 -5.26 6.29
N LEU A 96 -0.18 -4.79 7.05
CA LEU A 96 1.22 -5.12 6.83
C LEU A 96 1.55 -6.47 7.48
N PHE A 97 2.12 -7.39 6.70
CA PHE A 97 2.54 -8.70 7.21
C PHE A 97 4.04 -8.76 7.49
N GLY A 98 4.85 -8.18 6.61
CA GLY A 98 6.28 -8.10 6.81
C GLY A 98 6.94 -7.07 5.92
N CYS A 99 8.02 -6.46 6.40
CA CYS A 99 8.71 -5.38 5.70
C CYS A 99 10.23 -5.57 5.73
N LYS A 100 10.88 -5.10 4.67
CA LYS A 100 12.33 -5.01 4.58
C LYS A 100 12.77 -3.75 3.84
N PRO A 101 13.97 -3.22 4.10
CA PRO A 101 14.42 -2.01 3.42
C PRO A 101 14.79 -2.26 1.96
N GLY A 102 14.64 -1.21 1.17
CA GLY A 102 14.71 -1.25 -0.29
C GLY A 102 13.33 -1.29 -0.95
N ALA A 103 13.31 -1.21 -2.27
CA ALA A 103 12.10 -1.33 -3.08
C ALA A 103 12.21 -2.53 -4.02
N LEU A 104 11.10 -3.23 -4.23
CA LEU A 104 10.97 -4.26 -5.25
C LEU A 104 10.89 -3.58 -6.61
N ASP A 105 11.83 -3.93 -7.47
CA ASP A 105 11.87 -3.51 -8.86
C ASP A 105 10.85 -4.33 -9.67
N GLU A 106 9.95 -3.61 -10.36
CA GLU A 106 8.87 -4.22 -11.13
C GLU A 106 9.39 -5.05 -12.29
N GLN A 107 10.52 -4.73 -12.90
CA GLN A 107 10.98 -5.44 -14.11
C GLN A 107 11.77 -6.70 -13.78
N THR A 108 12.65 -6.61 -12.78
CA THR A 108 13.62 -7.65 -12.41
C THR A 108 13.12 -8.52 -11.27
N ALA A 109 12.05 -8.12 -10.57
CA ALA A 109 11.54 -8.75 -9.35
C ALA A 109 12.62 -8.88 -8.24
N ARG A 110 13.62 -7.98 -8.24
CA ARG A 110 14.68 -7.91 -7.23
C ARG A 110 14.44 -6.74 -6.29
N VAL A 111 14.84 -6.89 -5.04
CA VAL A 111 14.79 -5.78 -4.09
C VAL A 111 16.12 -5.05 -4.07
N THR A 112 16.07 -3.76 -4.34
CA THR A 112 17.25 -2.88 -4.40
C THR A 112 17.18 -1.86 -3.28
N ARG A 113 18.30 -1.61 -2.62
CA ARG A 113 18.40 -0.54 -1.61
C ARG A 113 18.55 0.82 -2.28
N TYR A 114 17.86 1.80 -1.72
CA TYR A 114 17.94 3.18 -2.14
C TYR A 114 18.50 4.05 -1.00
N ARG A 115 19.02 5.22 -1.34
CA ARG A 115 19.35 6.23 -0.35
C ARG A 115 18.06 6.84 0.17
N GLY A 116 17.75 6.57 1.44
CA GLY A 116 16.58 7.11 2.12
C GLY A 116 15.60 6.02 2.59
N PRO A 117 14.55 6.45 3.31
CA PRO A 117 13.51 5.58 3.87
C PRO A 117 12.58 5.00 2.80
N VAL A 118 13.06 3.94 2.15
CA VAL A 118 12.31 3.13 1.18
C VAL A 118 12.24 1.70 1.69
N VAL A 119 11.04 1.14 1.76
CA VAL A 119 10.80 -0.20 2.26
C VAL A 119 9.84 -0.97 1.37
N HIS A 120 10.06 -2.26 1.26
CA HIS A 120 9.24 -3.20 0.54
C HIS A 120 8.48 -4.04 1.57
N CYS A 121 7.16 -4.03 1.46
CA CYS A 121 6.29 -4.73 2.40
C CYS A 121 5.37 -5.74 1.69
N ALA A 122 5.17 -6.88 2.34
CA ALA A 122 4.07 -7.79 2.05
C ALA A 122 2.78 -7.25 2.68
N THR A 123 1.73 -7.10 1.87
CA THR A 123 0.50 -6.40 2.22
C THR A 123 -0.73 -7.24 1.92
N ASP A 124 -1.62 -7.36 2.90
CA ASP A 124 -2.97 -7.90 2.72
C ASP A 124 -3.93 -6.75 2.44
N PHE A 125 -4.70 -6.86 1.38
CA PHE A 125 -5.74 -5.89 1.03
C PHE A 125 -7.08 -6.37 1.59
N LEU A 126 -7.70 -5.55 2.42
CA LEU A 126 -8.92 -5.89 3.15
C LEU A 126 -10.13 -5.17 2.55
N ASP A 127 -11.25 -5.88 2.46
CA ASP A 127 -12.53 -5.29 2.10
C ASP A 127 -13.15 -4.50 3.28
N GLY A 128 -14.33 -3.91 3.07
CA GLY A 128 -15.04 -3.14 4.12
C GLY A 128 -15.46 -3.96 5.34
N SER A 129 -15.46 -5.29 5.25
CA SER A 129 -15.73 -6.21 6.37
C SER A 129 -14.45 -6.67 7.08
N GLY A 130 -13.28 -6.20 6.63
CA GLY A 130 -11.98 -6.61 7.15
C GLY A 130 -11.51 -7.97 6.61
N ARG A 131 -12.20 -8.56 5.62
CA ARG A 131 -11.77 -9.82 5.03
C ARG A 131 -10.68 -9.58 3.99
N ARG A 132 -9.67 -10.44 3.98
CA ARG A 132 -8.59 -10.39 2.99
C ARG A 132 -9.13 -10.74 1.60
N SER A 133 -9.10 -9.77 0.70
CA SER A 133 -9.44 -9.93 -0.72
C SER A 133 -8.26 -10.52 -1.52
N ARG A 134 -7.05 -10.00 -1.27
CA ARG A 134 -5.81 -10.45 -1.91
C ARG A 134 -4.58 -10.12 -1.08
N ARG A 135 -3.46 -10.74 -1.42
CA ARG A 135 -2.14 -10.46 -0.86
C ARG A 135 -1.21 -10.06 -1.99
N GLU A 136 -0.62 -8.88 -1.88
CA GLU A 136 0.34 -8.37 -2.86
C GLU A 136 1.51 -7.71 -2.12
N THR A 137 2.57 -7.39 -2.86
CA THR A 137 3.67 -6.61 -2.32
C THR A 137 3.57 -5.16 -2.76
N ALA A 138 3.91 -4.24 -1.87
CA ALA A 138 3.95 -2.82 -2.18
C ALA A 138 5.27 -2.20 -1.69
N ASN A 139 5.71 -1.17 -2.40
CA ASN A 139 6.81 -0.33 -1.95
C ASN A 139 6.22 0.87 -1.18
N PHE A 140 6.89 1.25 -0.10
CA PHE A 140 6.61 2.47 0.64
C PHE A 140 7.85 3.34 0.60
N TYR A 141 7.67 4.62 0.33
CA TYR A 141 8.75 5.61 0.35
C TYR A 141 8.28 6.83 1.13
N TYR A 142 9.17 7.36 1.96
CA TYR A 142 8.86 8.55 2.73
C TYR A 142 9.34 9.81 2.00
N TYR A 143 8.39 10.69 1.67
CA TYR A 143 8.61 11.92 0.91
C TYR A 143 7.62 12.99 1.36
N GLY A 144 8.06 14.24 1.49
CA GLY A 144 7.19 15.33 1.93
C GLY A 144 6.66 15.16 3.35
N ALA A 145 7.49 14.63 4.26
CA ALA A 145 7.14 14.31 5.65
C ALA A 145 6.01 13.27 5.83
N VAL A 146 5.69 12.50 4.78
CA VAL A 146 4.66 11.46 4.83
C VAL A 146 5.11 10.19 4.12
N TRP A 147 4.59 9.04 4.57
CA TRP A 147 4.69 7.80 3.81
C TRP A 147 3.76 7.82 2.60
N ASN A 148 4.30 7.40 1.47
CA ASN A 148 3.58 7.18 0.22
C ASN A 148 3.70 5.72 -0.18
N MET A 149 2.64 5.21 -0.82
CA MET A 149 2.55 3.82 -1.26
C MET A 149 2.68 3.76 -2.79
N GLN A 150 3.47 2.83 -3.27
CA GLN A 150 3.55 2.45 -4.68
C GLN A 150 3.19 0.96 -4.80
N PRO A 151 2.06 0.62 -5.46
CA PRO A 151 1.77 -0.76 -5.80
C PRO A 151 2.81 -1.26 -6.80
N VAL A 152 3.19 -2.54 -6.69
CA VAL A 152 4.25 -3.14 -7.52
C VAL A 152 3.65 -4.34 -8.25
N TYR A 153 3.76 -4.37 -9.58
CA TYR A 153 3.24 -5.45 -10.42
C TYR A 153 4.38 -6.20 -11.12
N PRO A 154 5.18 -7.00 -10.39
CA PRO A 154 6.31 -7.71 -10.98
C PRO A 154 5.82 -8.83 -11.92
N PRO A 155 6.62 -9.26 -12.92
CA PRO A 155 6.32 -10.39 -13.77
C PRO A 155 5.93 -11.62 -12.96
N HIS A 156 4.70 -12.09 -13.17
CA HIS A 156 4.18 -13.30 -12.52
C HIS A 156 4.68 -14.60 -13.17
N THR A 157 5.41 -14.51 -14.27
CA THR A 157 5.99 -15.67 -14.96
C THR A 157 7.15 -16.23 -14.14
N ALA A 158 6.98 -17.43 -13.58
CA ALA A 158 8.08 -18.16 -13.01
C ALA A 158 9.19 -18.33 -14.06
N VAL A 159 10.41 -17.89 -13.74
CA VAL A 159 11.55 -18.10 -14.64
C VAL A 159 11.74 -19.61 -14.86
N PRO A 160 11.92 -20.08 -16.11
CA PRO A 160 11.88 -21.52 -16.44
C PRO A 160 12.84 -22.41 -15.65
N TRP A 161 13.90 -21.84 -15.08
CA TRP A 161 14.90 -22.55 -14.29
C TRP A 161 14.56 -22.64 -12.79
N ARG A 162 13.70 -21.76 -12.23
CA ARG A 162 13.36 -21.78 -10.80
C ARG A 162 12.56 -23.02 -10.38
N ASN A 163 11.86 -23.64 -11.33
CA ASN A 163 11.13 -24.89 -11.10
C ASN A 163 11.96 -26.15 -11.42
N ARG A 164 13.27 -26.01 -11.72
CA ARG A 164 14.13 -27.15 -12.10
C ARG A 164 14.89 -27.77 -10.95
N GLU A 165 15.15 -27.06 -9.84
CA GLU A 165 15.59 -27.70 -8.61
C GLU A 165 14.39 -28.39 -7.94
N ARG A 166 14.09 -29.63 -8.35
CA ARG A 166 13.37 -30.56 -7.49
C ARG A 166 14.40 -31.21 -6.58
N SER A 167 14.17 -31.16 -5.27
CA SER A 167 14.89 -32.04 -4.35
C SER A 167 14.67 -33.49 -4.80
N PRO A 168 15.72 -34.32 -4.84
CA PRO A 168 15.57 -35.73 -5.16
C PRO A 168 14.58 -36.36 -4.19
N LYS A 169 13.50 -36.96 -4.71
CA LYS A 169 12.56 -37.71 -3.86
C LYS A 169 13.31 -38.89 -3.25
N ASP A 170 13.47 -38.89 -1.93
CA ASP A 170 13.99 -40.07 -1.23
C ASP A 170 12.94 -41.19 -1.31
N PHE A 171 13.19 -42.17 -2.17
CA PHE A 171 12.33 -43.35 -2.32
C PHE A 171 12.22 -44.18 -1.03
N TRP A 172 13.16 -43.99 -0.10
CA TRP A 172 13.26 -44.70 1.18
C TRP A 172 12.87 -43.82 2.37
N TRP A 173 12.10 -42.74 2.15
CA TRP A 173 11.61 -41.83 3.20
C TRP A 173 10.87 -42.52 4.36
N TRP A 174 10.39 -43.75 4.13
CA TRP A 174 9.67 -44.59 5.09
C TRP A 174 10.58 -45.40 6.02
N VAL A 175 11.91 -45.40 5.81
CA VAL A 175 12.87 -46.12 6.66
C VAL A 175 13.14 -45.35 7.96
N PRO A 176 13.00 -45.98 9.14
CA PRO A 176 13.29 -45.33 10.42
C PRO A 176 14.77 -44.90 10.54
N GLY A 177 15.01 -43.66 10.97
CA GLY A 177 16.35 -43.16 11.29
C GLY A 177 17.06 -42.40 10.16
N ARG A 178 16.44 -42.19 8.99
CA ARG A 178 17.01 -41.32 7.94
C ARG A 178 16.57 -39.86 8.09
N PRO A 179 17.47 -38.89 7.80
CA PRO A 179 17.11 -37.48 7.77
C PRO A 179 16.16 -37.22 6.61
N ARG A 180 14.97 -36.72 6.92
CA ARG A 180 13.96 -36.33 5.94
C ARG A 180 14.32 -34.94 5.43
N TYR A 181 14.95 -34.86 4.26
CA TYR A 181 15.00 -33.61 3.51
C TYR A 181 13.89 -33.65 2.46
N GLU A 182 13.11 -32.58 2.38
CA GLU A 182 12.12 -32.36 1.30
C GLU A 182 12.77 -31.93 0.00
#